data_AF-L5MED1-F1
#
_entry.id   AF-L5MED1-F1
#
_cell.length_a   1.000
_cell.length_b   1.000
_cell.length_c   1.000
_cell.angle_alpha   90.00
_cell.angle_beta   90.00
_cell.angle_gamma   90.00
#
_symmetry.space_group_name_H-M   'P 1'
#
loop_
_entity.id
_entity.type
_entity.pdbx_description
1 polymer ?
#
loop_
_entity_poly.entity_id
_entity_poly.type
_entity_poly.pdbx_seq_one_letter_code
_entity_poly.pdbx_strand_id
1 'polypeptide(L)'
;MNDTVTVQTRKFMTNRRLHQKQMVIDVLHHGKATGNIFKMDKTIPDVIFVFRFRTHFGDGKTAGFGMNYDSWGYAKKNEPKHRLTRHGLYERKTSRAQRKEAKNRMKTVRGLQRPSLVLQKGSWRLDNRRSKDSSDFICGDCADFS
;
A
#
# COMPACT_ATOMS: atom_id res chain seq x y z
N MET A 1 2.07 -17.39 -30.13
CA MET A 1 3.45 -17.05 -29.74
C MET A 1 3.48 -16.96 -28.23
N ASN A 2 4.40 -17.67 -27.57
CA ASN A 2 4.35 -17.85 -26.12
C ASN A 2 4.53 -16.51 -25.40
N ASP A 3 3.41 -16.01 -24.89
CA ASP A 3 3.24 -14.76 -24.16
C ASP A 3 3.83 -14.82 -22.73
N THR A 4 4.93 -15.55 -22.55
CA THR A 4 5.45 -15.92 -21.24
C THR A 4 6.40 -14.84 -20.72
N VAL A 5 5.96 -14.11 -19.71
CA VAL A 5 6.81 -13.24 -18.91
C VAL A 5 7.61 -14.11 -17.96
N THR A 6 8.94 -13.98 -17.96
CA THR A 6 9.80 -14.73 -17.01
C THR A 6 10.35 -13.81 -15.95
N VAL A 7 10.25 -14.25 -14.69
CA VAL A 7 10.73 -13.50 -13.53
C VAL A 7 11.98 -14.20 -13.02
N GLN A 8 13.10 -13.48 -13.01
CA GLN A 8 14.36 -13.93 -12.45
C GLN A 8 14.66 -13.12 -11.19
N THR A 9 15.12 -13.79 -10.14
CA THR A 9 15.53 -13.13 -8.89
C THR A 9 17.04 -13.19 -8.75
N ARG A 10 17.67 -12.03 -8.51
CA ARG A 10 19.11 -11.92 -8.23
C ARG A 10 19.33 -11.35 -6.83
N LYS A 11 20.53 -11.58 -6.28
CA LYS A 11 20.98 -11.02 -4.99
C LYS A 11 19.96 -11.24 -3.87
N PHE A 12 19.49 -12.49 -3.74
CA PHE A 12 18.57 -12.88 -2.68
C PHE A 12 19.29 -12.81 -1.33
N MET A 13 18.69 -12.10 -0.37
CA MET A 13 19.21 -11.91 0.97
C MET A 13 18.12 -12.11 2.00
N THR A 14 18.34 -13.00 2.96
CA THR A 14 17.44 -13.17 4.10
C THR A 14 17.84 -12.24 5.22
N ASN A 15 16.98 -11.28 5.56
CA ASN A 15 17.17 -10.37 6.68
C ASN A 15 16.34 -10.83 7.88
N ARG A 16 17.01 -11.47 8.85
CA ARG A 16 16.35 -11.99 10.05
C ARG A 16 15.91 -10.90 11.04
N ARG A 17 16.60 -9.75 11.07
CA ARG A 17 16.26 -8.64 11.98
C ARG A 17 14.90 -8.02 11.67
N LEU A 18 14.55 -7.98 10.39
CA LEU A 18 13.31 -7.38 9.90
C LEU A 18 12.27 -8.41 9.43
N HIS A 19 12.56 -9.70 9.62
CA HIS A 19 11.72 -10.82 9.18
C HIS A 19 11.29 -10.69 7.71
N GLN A 20 12.27 -10.40 6.85
CA GLN A 20 12.04 -10.19 5.43
C GLN A 20 13.14 -10.78 4.56
N LYS A 21 12.77 -11.17 3.35
CA LYS A 21 13.67 -11.59 2.27
C LYS A 21 13.71 -10.46 1.25
N GLN A 22 14.91 -9.98 0.96
CA GLN A 22 15.15 -8.93 -0.02
C GLN A 22 15.73 -9.56 -1.29
N MET A 23 15.28 -9.09 -2.44
CA MET A 23 15.75 -9.58 -3.73
C MET A 23 15.68 -8.49 -4.80
N VAL A 24 16.55 -8.57 -5.79
CA VAL A 24 16.41 -7.85 -7.04
C VAL A 24 15.59 -8.72 -7.98
N ILE A 25 14.56 -8.15 -8.59
CA ILE A 25 13.66 -8.84 -9.51
C ILE A 25 13.91 -8.31 -10.90
N ASP A 26 14.26 -9.21 -11.81
CA ASP A 26 14.36 -8.93 -13.23
C ASP A 26 13.22 -9.62 -13.96
N VAL A 27 12.47 -8.82 -14.70
CA VAL A 27 11.37 -9.28 -15.52
C VAL A 27 11.82 -9.24 -16.97
N LEU A 28 11.85 -10.39 -17.62
CA LEU A 28 12.08 -10.52 -19.05
C LEU A 28 10.72 -10.61 -19.74
N HIS A 29 10.44 -9.63 -20.61
CA HIS A 29 9.14 -9.46 -21.25
C HIS A 29 9.33 -8.92 -22.66
N HIS A 30 9.56 -9.83 -23.61
CA HIS A 30 9.74 -9.46 -25.01
C HIS A 30 8.41 -8.96 -25.60
N GLY A 31 8.38 -7.69 -26.03
CA GLY A 31 7.25 -7.10 -26.76
C GLY A 31 6.01 -6.74 -25.91
N LYS A 32 6.11 -6.72 -24.57
CA LYS A 32 4.98 -6.39 -23.68
C LYS A 32 5.18 -5.06 -22.97
N ALA A 33 4.09 -4.30 -22.83
CA ALA A 33 4.11 -3.08 -22.04
C ALA A 33 4.22 -3.36 -20.53
N THR A 34 4.97 -2.51 -19.84
CA THR A 34 5.41 -2.73 -18.46
C THR A 34 4.33 -2.67 -17.39
N GLY A 35 3.17 -2.09 -17.70
CA GLY A 35 2.05 -1.95 -16.74
C GLY A 35 1.34 -3.25 -16.36
N ASN A 36 1.44 -4.31 -17.18
CA ASN A 36 0.67 -5.55 -16.99
C ASN A 36 1.49 -6.70 -16.37
N ILE A 37 2.76 -6.47 -16.05
CA ILE A 37 3.70 -7.50 -15.58
C ILE A 37 3.27 -8.12 -14.23
N PHE A 38 2.71 -7.31 -13.32
CA PHE A 38 2.44 -7.73 -11.93
C PHE A 38 1.08 -8.39 -11.69
N LYS A 39 0.20 -8.40 -12.70
CA LYS A 39 -1.13 -9.03 -12.56
C LYS A 39 -1.08 -10.55 -12.69
N MET A 40 0.05 -11.11 -13.14
CA MET A 40 0.16 -12.50 -13.59
C MET A 40 0.65 -13.46 -12.50
N ASP A 41 1.27 -12.98 -11.42
CA ASP A 41 1.86 -13.84 -10.40
C ASP A 41 0.82 -14.20 -9.31
N LYS A 42 0.48 -15.50 -9.24
CA LYS A 42 -0.50 -16.12 -8.31
C LYS A 42 -0.08 -16.12 -6.82
N THR A 43 0.94 -15.35 -6.45
CA THR A 43 1.46 -15.29 -5.08
C THR A 43 0.60 -14.40 -4.20
N ILE A 44 0.45 -14.75 -2.92
CA ILE A 44 -0.33 -13.97 -1.93
C ILE A 44 0.19 -12.53 -1.90
N PRO A 45 -0.54 -11.54 -2.46
CA PRO A 45 -0.01 -10.22 -2.74
C PRO A 45 0.19 -9.38 -1.46
N ASP A 46 -0.40 -9.79 -0.35
CA ASP A 46 -0.46 -8.98 0.87
C ASP A 46 0.86 -8.91 1.64
N VAL A 47 1.80 -9.80 1.33
CA VAL A 47 3.08 -9.93 2.04
C VAL A 47 4.29 -9.57 1.16
N ILE A 48 4.07 -9.47 -0.15
CA ILE A 48 5.12 -9.21 -1.14
C ILE A 48 5.00 -7.77 -1.65
N PHE A 49 6.01 -6.96 -1.34
CA PHE A 49 6.10 -5.57 -1.78
C PHE A 49 7.12 -5.44 -2.89
N VAL A 50 6.67 -4.90 -4.02
CA VAL A 50 7.51 -4.73 -5.19
C VAL A 50 7.54 -3.28 -5.63
N PHE A 51 8.73 -2.73 -5.82
CA PHE A 51 8.87 -1.30 -6.08
C PHE A 51 10.07 -0.97 -6.96
N ARG A 52 10.03 0.26 -7.50
CA ARG A 52 11.12 0.89 -8.26
C ARG A 52 11.53 0.07 -9.49
N PHE A 53 10.55 -0.29 -10.30
CA PHE A 53 10.82 -0.84 -11.63
C PHE A 53 11.43 0.19 -12.57
N ARG A 54 12.49 -0.22 -13.26
CA ARG A 54 13.17 0.52 -14.32
C ARG A 54 13.31 -0.40 -15.52
N THR A 55 12.74 0.02 -16.63
CA THR A 55 12.94 -0.60 -17.94
C THR A 55 14.35 -0.29 -18.43
N HIS A 56 15.00 -1.30 -18.99
CA HIS A 56 16.17 -1.08 -19.82
C HIS A 56 15.75 -0.53 -21.18
N PHE A 57 16.64 0.21 -21.83
CA PHE A 57 16.42 0.69 -23.18
C PHE A 57 16.15 -0.48 -24.13
N GLY A 58 15.11 -0.36 -24.96
CA GLY A 58 14.67 -1.42 -25.87
C GLY A 58 13.73 -2.47 -25.27
N ASP A 59 13.14 -2.21 -24.10
CA ASP A 59 11.97 -2.93 -23.53
C ASP A 59 12.08 -4.46 -23.41
N GLY A 60 13.30 -5.02 -23.38
CA GLY A 60 13.50 -6.47 -23.20
C GLY A 60 13.56 -6.91 -21.73
N LYS A 61 13.96 -6.01 -20.82
CA LYS A 61 14.23 -6.32 -19.41
C LYS A 61 13.81 -5.16 -18.51
N THR A 62 13.18 -5.47 -17.38
CA THR A 62 12.75 -4.50 -16.38
C THR A 62 13.23 -4.97 -15.03
N ALA A 63 14.07 -4.16 -14.38
CA ALA A 63 14.66 -4.48 -13.08
C ALA A 63 13.94 -3.70 -11.98
N GLY A 64 13.71 -4.33 -10.84
CA GLY A 64 13.13 -3.71 -9.65
C GLY A 64 13.55 -4.44 -8.39
N PHE A 65 12.93 -4.04 -7.27
CA PHE A 65 13.22 -4.62 -5.97
C PHE A 65 11.98 -5.29 -5.41
N GLY A 66 12.18 -6.46 -4.81
CA GLY A 66 11.18 -7.22 -4.07
C GLY A 66 11.55 -7.34 -2.60
N MET A 67 10.57 -7.13 -1.74
CA MET A 67 10.61 -7.44 -0.32
C MET A 67 9.49 -8.42 -0.01
N ASN A 68 9.85 -9.57 0.56
CA ASN A 68 8.89 -10.58 1.01
C ASN A 68 8.99 -10.71 2.53
N TYR A 69 7.92 -10.40 3.25
CA TYR A 69 7.86 -10.53 4.71
C TYR A 69 7.47 -11.96 5.14
N ASP A 70 7.82 -12.37 6.35
CA ASP A 70 7.36 -13.66 6.87
C ASP A 70 5.91 -13.57 7.39
N SER A 71 5.47 -12.39 7.85
CA SER A 71 4.11 -12.15 8.33
C SER A 71 3.66 -10.70 8.06
N TRP A 72 2.36 -10.53 7.83
CA TRP A 72 1.71 -9.24 7.60
C TRP A 72 1.85 -8.26 8.77
N GLY A 73 1.94 -8.77 10.00
CA GLY A 73 2.19 -7.93 11.18
C GLY A 73 3.52 -7.19 11.12
N TYR A 74 4.56 -7.83 10.56
CA TYR A 74 5.86 -7.19 10.32
C TYR A 74 5.84 -6.25 9.13
N ALA A 75 5.11 -6.61 8.06
CA ALA A 75 4.95 -5.74 6.90
C ALA A 75 4.42 -4.36 7.30
N LYS A 76 3.34 -4.29 8.10
CA LYS A 76 2.77 -3.02 8.56
C LYS A 76 3.71 -2.16 9.42
N LYS A 77 4.57 -2.79 10.20
CA LYS A 77 5.51 -2.09 11.11
C LYS A 77 6.74 -1.58 10.36
N ASN A 78 7.26 -2.39 9.44
CA ASN A 78 8.56 -2.18 8.80
C ASN A 78 8.45 -1.43 7.47
N GLU A 79 7.30 -1.52 6.77
CA GLU A 79 7.12 -0.80 5.51
C GLU A 79 6.92 0.70 5.73
N PRO A 80 7.59 1.57 4.96
CA PRO A 80 7.24 2.98 4.92
C PRO A 80 5.79 3.20 4.48
N LYS A 81 5.12 4.10 5.19
CA LYS A 81 3.69 4.43 5.02
C LYS A 81 3.28 4.78 3.59
N HIS A 82 4.18 5.36 2.78
CA HIS A 82 3.86 5.70 1.40
C HIS A 82 3.67 4.47 0.50
N ARG A 83 4.33 3.34 0.80
CA ARG A 83 4.12 2.08 0.08
C ARG A 83 2.80 1.45 0.51
N LEU A 84 2.52 1.40 1.81
CA LEU A 84 1.23 0.95 2.34
C LEU A 84 0.03 1.71 1.74
N THR A 85 0.16 3.03 1.54
CA THR A 85 -0.88 3.83 0.86
C THR A 85 -1.07 3.44 -0.61
N ARG A 86 -0.01 3.04 -1.33
CA ARG A 86 -0.13 2.57 -2.73
C ARG A 86 -0.86 1.23 -2.82
N HIS A 87 -0.70 0.38 -1.83
CA HIS A 87 -1.42 -0.89 -1.70
C HIS A 87 -2.81 -0.74 -1.05
N GLY A 88 -3.25 0.49 -0.73
CA GLY A 88 -4.57 0.74 -0.12
C GLY A 88 -4.68 0.39 1.38
N LEU A 89 -3.61 -0.09 2.01
CA LEU A 89 -3.60 -0.55 3.40
C LEU A 89 -3.47 0.58 4.45
N TYR A 90 -3.23 1.82 4.00
CA TYR A 90 -3.02 2.96 4.90
C TYR A 90 -3.50 4.29 4.30
N GLU A 91 -4.27 5.07 5.08
CA GLU A 91 -4.75 6.39 4.66
C GLU A 91 -3.65 7.46 4.63
N ARG A 92 -3.64 8.25 3.55
CA ARG A 92 -2.69 9.35 3.40
C ARG A 92 -2.91 10.40 4.49
N LYS A 93 -1.80 10.87 5.11
CA LYS A 93 -1.86 11.99 6.05
C LYS A 93 -2.24 13.30 5.36
N THR A 94 -2.87 14.22 6.11
CA THR A 94 -3.28 15.55 5.65
C THR A 94 -2.15 16.36 5.03
N SER A 95 -2.49 17.24 4.08
CA SER A 95 -1.53 18.08 3.36
C SER A 95 -0.77 19.05 4.30
N ARG A 96 0.44 19.45 3.90
CA ARG A 96 1.25 20.45 4.62
C ARG A 96 0.48 21.77 4.81
N ALA A 97 -0.28 22.20 3.81
CA ALA A 97 -1.08 23.43 3.86
C ALA A 97 -2.14 23.36 4.98
N GLN A 98 -2.94 22.30 4.99
CA GLN A 98 -3.96 22.05 6.01
C GLN A 98 -3.38 22.04 7.44
N ARG A 99 -2.19 21.45 7.62
CA ARG A 99 -1.50 21.45 8.92
C ARG A 99 -1.02 22.84 9.34
N LYS A 100 -0.50 23.63 8.40
CA LYS A 100 -0.06 25.01 8.67
C LYS A 100 -1.24 25.91 9.03
N GLU A 101 -2.35 25.81 8.29
CA GLU A 101 -3.58 26.53 8.62
C GLU A 101 -4.14 26.15 9.98
N ALA A 102 -4.18 24.85 10.30
CA ALA A 102 -4.59 24.39 11.63
C ALA A 102 -3.68 24.95 12.72
N LYS A 103 -2.35 24.97 12.50
CA LYS A 103 -1.39 25.58 13.42
C LYS A 103 -1.62 27.08 13.58
N ASN A 104 -1.88 27.81 12.50
CA ASN A 104 -2.14 29.25 12.56
C ASN A 104 -3.45 29.56 13.30
N ARG A 105 -4.52 28.79 13.08
CA ARG A 105 -5.77 28.88 13.86
C ARG A 105 -5.58 28.55 15.34
N MET A 106 -4.72 27.58 15.68
CA MET A 106 -4.41 27.27 17.08
C MET A 106 -3.55 28.34 17.77
N LYS A 107 -2.82 29.16 17.01
CA LYS A 107 -2.03 30.27 17.57
C LYS A 107 -2.89 31.47 17.96
N THR A 108 -4.03 31.70 17.30
CA THR A 108 -4.90 32.86 17.58
C THR A 108 -5.70 32.71 18.87
N VAL A 109 -5.92 31.48 19.35
CA VAL A 109 -6.67 31.20 20.58
C VAL A 109 -5.75 30.81 21.76
N ARG A 110 -6.16 31.17 22.98
CA ARG A 110 -5.47 30.85 24.24
C ARG A 110 -6.38 30.01 25.17
N GLY A 111 -5.78 29.26 26.10
CA GLY A 111 -6.52 28.49 27.10
C GLY A 111 -7.35 27.31 26.55
N LEU A 112 -8.46 27.01 27.23
CA LEU A 112 -9.34 25.85 26.99
C LEU A 112 -10.03 25.84 25.60
N GLN A 113 -9.97 26.93 24.83
CA GLN A 113 -10.50 27.00 23.45
C GLN A 113 -9.57 26.38 22.39
N ARG A 114 -8.35 25.97 22.74
CA ARG A 114 -7.44 25.28 21.82
C ARG A 114 -7.89 23.87 21.41
N PRO A 115 -8.27 22.98 22.35
CA PRO A 115 -8.72 21.62 22.01
C PRO A 115 -10.05 21.60 21.24
N SER A 116 -10.95 22.55 21.46
CA SER A 116 -12.27 22.59 20.78
C SER A 116 -12.15 22.77 19.26
N LEU A 117 -11.18 23.58 18.79
CA LEU A 117 -10.88 23.76 17.35
C LEU A 117 -10.31 22.50 16.67
N VAL A 118 -9.75 21.57 17.45
CA VAL A 118 -9.21 20.29 16.96
C VAL A 118 -10.31 19.24 16.89
N LEU A 119 -11.24 19.24 17.86
CA LEU A 119 -12.33 18.24 17.98
C LEU A 119 -13.44 18.40 16.94
N GLN A 120 -13.79 19.61 16.52
CA GLN A 120 -14.82 19.82 15.46
C GLN A 120 -14.49 19.16 14.12
N LYS A 121 -13.22 18.83 13.84
CA LYS A 121 -12.80 18.12 12.61
C LYS A 121 -12.65 16.60 12.79
N GLY A 122 -12.79 16.10 14.02
CA GLY A 122 -12.67 14.68 14.35
C GLY A 122 -13.95 13.86 14.12
N SER A 123 -15.13 14.47 14.25
CA SER A 123 -16.42 13.78 14.10
C SER A 123 -16.60 13.22 12.68
N TRP A 124 -16.29 14.01 11.65
CA TRP A 124 -16.34 13.60 10.24
C TRP A 124 -15.47 12.38 9.88
N ARG A 125 -14.44 12.06 10.66
CA ARG A 125 -13.59 10.87 10.40
C ARG A 125 -14.16 9.58 10.99
N LEU A 126 -14.96 9.68 12.06
CA LEU A 126 -15.61 8.52 12.67
C LEU A 126 -16.83 8.09 11.84
N ASP A 127 -17.55 9.06 11.26
CA ASP A 127 -18.70 8.78 10.40
C ASP A 127 -18.31 8.03 9.10
N ASN A 128 -17.16 8.37 8.49
CA ASN A 128 -16.67 7.69 7.28
C ASN A 128 -15.99 6.33 7.51
N ARG A 129 -15.68 5.98 8.77
CA ARG A 129 -15.19 4.63 9.12
C ARG A 129 -16.38 3.69 9.36
N ARG A 130 -17.45 4.20 9.99
CA ARG A 130 -18.70 3.47 10.24
C ARG A 130 -19.47 3.12 8.96
N SER A 131 -19.35 3.92 7.90
CA SER A 131 -19.97 3.65 6.59
C SER A 131 -19.25 2.57 5.76
N LYS A 132 -17.99 2.24 6.06
CA LYS A 132 -17.27 1.12 5.40
C LYS A 132 -17.46 -0.21 6.14
N ASP A 133 -17.49 -0.19 7.46
CA ASP A 133 -17.71 -1.40 8.26
C ASP A 133 -19.17 -1.92 8.15
N SER A 134 -20.11 -1.10 7.66
CA SER A 134 -21.53 -1.46 7.46
C SER A 134 -21.84 -2.09 6.10
N SER A 135 -20.98 -1.92 5.08
CA SER A 135 -21.12 -2.62 3.80
C SER A 135 -20.59 -4.06 3.82
N ASP A 136 -19.86 -4.44 4.87
CA ASP A 136 -19.28 -5.78 5.04
C ASP A 136 -20.16 -6.73 5.87
N PHE A 137 -21.41 -6.34 6.19
CA PHE A 137 -22.35 -7.12 7.02
C PHE A 137 -23.67 -7.50 6.32
N ILE A 138 -23.78 -7.34 4.99
CA ILE A 138 -24.93 -7.87 4.22
C ILE A 138 -24.42 -8.95 3.27
N CYS A 139 -24.14 -10.12 3.81
CA CYS A 139 -24.14 -11.37 3.06
C CYS A 139 -24.44 -12.51 4.03
N GLY A 140 -25.56 -13.20 3.79
CA GLY A 140 -25.90 -14.44 4.46
C GLY A 140 -27.15 -14.34 5.31
N ASP A 141 -28.30 -14.18 4.66
CA ASP A 141 -29.49 -15.00 4.94
C ASP A 141 -30.52 -14.78 3.82
N CYS A 142 -31.22 -15.86 3.47
CA CYS A 142 -32.29 -16.00 2.46
C CYS A 142 -31.86 -16.36 1.02
N ALA A 143 -31.79 -17.66 0.71
CA ALA A 143 -32.80 -18.33 -0.13
C ALA A 143 -32.38 -19.77 -0.49
N ASP A 144 -32.87 -20.75 0.30
CA ASP A 144 -33.34 -22.01 -0.25
C ASP A 144 -34.67 -21.75 -0.97
N PHE A 145 -34.84 -22.17 -2.23
CA PHE A 145 -35.97 -23.00 -2.72
C PHE A 145 -35.98 -23.12 -4.26
N SER A 146 -36.03 -24.38 -4.73
CA SER A 146 -36.28 -24.90 -6.10
C SER A 146 -35.20 -24.77 -7.17
#